data_AF-A0A7X1LFA5-F1
#
_entry.id   AF-A0A7X1LFA5-F1
#
_cell.length_a   1.000
_cell.length_b   1.000
_cell.length_c   1.000
_cell.angle_alpha   90.00
_cell.angle_beta   90.00
_cell.angle_gamma   90.00
#
_symmetry.space_group_name_H-M   'P 1'
#
loop_
_entity.id
_entity.type
_entity.pdbx_description
1 polymer ?
#
loop_
_entity_poly.entity_id
_entity_poly.type
_entity_poly.pdbx_seq_one_letter_code
_entity_poly.pdbx_strand_id
1 'polypeptide(L)'
;MKSVFAASVLALMTSTSAFATDIDADISQFAVGIQKALNKIEDVSKATGVTQEAVNAANLVSKLNAGDLTAVYQKSMVKQIAVNSIESPKFGKVDVVGATQSATNVANSISIGDAIKPSSAANLEKIKQNSYGDQFAMNKIKSADLADTVNQTAVNAANLVTIAVDAGAIDRITQKSYGEQTAINKIDSGWNWGGWSGLYRNGAVIDTVKQSATNVANSISLGKLGPGPFNKLLDLAKQKAYLDQYASNEIKVALTAEDVAQEAVNAANLITSGKDGAGLGKVYQTAIGDQTALNTIEFKKWIDGNAKVNNVVVPSTQSATNVANSVSAPVITTTLAQFSDVTQKARNVADSVGSSSKIWDFEQTAVNATNLVSIGTIGGNLELDQVALVSQSASNLIDANGTVDKVVQRATNVANSVGDLN
;
A
#
# COMPACT_ATOMS: atom_id res chain seq x y z
N MET A 1 14.51 -4.68 -6.56
CA MET A 1 13.26 -4.25 -5.89
C MET A 1 13.54 -3.32 -4.70
N LYS A 2 14.42 -2.33 -4.87
CA LYS A 2 14.68 -1.29 -3.86
C LYS A 2 13.88 -0.04 -4.31
N SER A 3 13.21 0.62 -3.36
CA SER A 3 12.57 1.95 -3.42
C SER A 3 11.17 2.21 -4.02
N VAL A 4 10.42 1.26 -4.61
CA VAL A 4 9.08 1.60 -5.15
C VAL A 4 7.96 1.59 -4.09
N PHE A 5 8.04 0.73 -3.07
CA PHE A 5 6.95 0.53 -2.09
C PHE A 5 6.72 1.69 -1.10
N ALA A 6 7.71 2.58 -0.92
CA ALA A 6 7.60 3.70 0.02
C ALA A 6 7.04 4.98 -0.63
N ALA A 7 7.16 5.14 -1.95
CA ALA A 7 6.86 6.41 -2.63
C ALA A 7 5.36 6.72 -2.77
N SER A 8 4.50 5.70 -2.93
CA SER A 8 3.06 5.89 -3.14
C SER A 8 2.30 6.30 -1.88
N VAL A 9 2.76 5.89 -0.70
CA VAL A 9 2.15 6.26 0.60
C VAL A 9 2.66 7.63 1.10
N LEU A 10 3.84 8.06 0.65
CA LEU A 10 4.51 9.28 1.10
C LEU A 10 3.86 10.59 0.59
N ALA A 11 3.14 10.53 -0.54
CA ALA A 11 2.63 11.71 -1.23
C ALA A 11 1.37 12.35 -0.62
N LEU A 12 0.72 11.75 0.39
CA LEU A 12 -0.59 12.18 0.88
C LEU A 12 -0.57 12.92 2.23
N MET A 13 0.42 13.79 2.46
CA MET A 13 0.57 14.49 3.75
C MET A 13 0.82 16.00 3.60
N THR A 14 -0.21 16.75 3.19
CA THR A 14 -0.24 18.20 3.41
C THR A 14 -1.42 18.55 4.32
N SER A 15 -1.23 18.45 5.63
CA SER A 15 -2.11 19.11 6.61
C SER A 15 -1.28 19.94 7.57
N THR A 16 -1.83 21.09 7.94
CA THR A 16 -1.18 22.19 8.66
C THR A 16 -0.68 21.80 10.06
N SER A 17 0.45 22.37 10.42
CA SER A 17 1.26 22.09 11.61
C SER A 17 0.60 22.51 12.92
N ALA A 18 0.68 21.64 13.94
CA ALA A 18 0.56 22.05 15.32
C ALA A 18 1.86 22.76 15.73
N PHE A 19 1.78 24.08 15.96
CA PHE A 19 2.89 24.85 16.50
C PHE A 19 2.98 24.61 18.00
N ALA A 20 4.03 23.92 18.43
CA ALA A 20 4.49 23.98 19.80
C ALA A 20 5.68 24.95 19.80
N THR A 21 5.58 26.02 20.58
CA THR A 21 6.56 27.12 20.67
C THR A 21 7.39 27.08 21.96
N ASP A 22 7.13 26.10 22.83
CA ASP A 22 7.79 25.97 24.13
C ASP A 22 8.90 24.93 24.08
N ILE A 23 9.97 25.21 24.82
CA ILE A 23 11.07 24.29 25.13
C ILE A 23 10.48 23.06 25.85
N ASP A 24 10.75 21.85 25.35
CA ASP A 24 10.23 20.56 25.84
C ASP A 24 8.74 20.30 25.62
N ALA A 25 8.24 20.58 24.43
CA ALA A 25 6.86 20.29 24.09
C ALA A 25 6.64 18.81 23.72
N ASP A 26 5.78 18.12 24.47
CA ASP A 26 5.27 16.80 24.08
C ASP A 26 3.94 16.94 23.31
N ILE A 27 3.84 16.27 22.16
CA ILE A 27 2.56 16.14 21.46
C ILE A 27 1.91 14.82 21.86
N SER A 28 0.72 14.89 22.44
CA SER A 28 -0.14 13.73 22.68
C SER A 28 -1.46 13.88 21.94
N GLN A 29 -1.76 12.98 21.00
CA GLN A 29 -3.03 12.93 20.29
C GLN A 29 -3.74 11.60 20.57
N PHE A 30 -5.04 11.67 20.87
CA PHE A 30 -5.88 10.52 21.11
C PHE A 30 -7.16 10.63 20.30
N ALA A 31 -7.47 9.60 19.52
CA ALA A 31 -8.67 9.53 18.69
C ALA A 31 -9.46 8.25 19.01
N VAL A 32 -10.78 8.37 19.15
CA VAL A 32 -11.71 7.25 19.39
C VAL A 32 -12.96 7.49 18.57
N GLY A 33 -13.51 6.43 17.96
CA GLY A 33 -14.83 6.47 17.34
C GLY A 33 -14.85 5.89 15.94
N ILE A 34 -15.69 6.46 15.08
CA ILE A 34 -15.90 6.01 13.71
C ILE A 34 -15.77 7.22 12.77
N GLN A 35 -14.95 7.11 11.74
CA GLN A 35 -14.82 8.10 10.67
C GLN A 35 -15.30 7.48 9.35
N LYS A 36 -16.15 8.20 8.61
CA LYS A 36 -16.65 7.79 7.30
C LYS A 36 -16.51 8.93 6.30
N ALA A 37 -15.83 8.68 5.19
CA ALA A 37 -15.73 9.57 4.04
C ALA A 37 -16.32 8.83 2.83
N LEU A 38 -17.42 9.32 2.28
CA LEU A 38 -18.21 8.61 1.27
C LEU A 38 -18.56 9.55 0.11
N ASN A 39 -18.09 9.20 -1.10
CA ASN A 39 -18.51 9.85 -2.33
C ASN A 39 -19.32 8.85 -3.17
N LYS A 40 -20.47 9.29 -3.67
CA LYS A 40 -21.33 8.46 -4.53
C LYS A 40 -21.87 9.29 -5.68
N ILE A 41 -21.72 8.76 -6.89
CA ILE A 41 -22.48 9.17 -8.08
C ILE A 41 -23.39 7.99 -8.41
N GLU A 42 -24.69 8.23 -8.48
CA GLU A 42 -25.68 7.19 -8.74
C GLU A 42 -26.60 7.61 -9.88
N ASP A 43 -27.23 6.60 -10.49
CA ASP A 43 -28.21 6.77 -11.56
C ASP A 43 -27.68 7.56 -12.78
N VAL A 44 -26.40 7.38 -13.12
CA VAL A 44 -25.77 8.02 -14.29
C VAL A 44 -25.55 7.04 -15.45
N SER A 45 -25.86 7.47 -16.67
CA SER A 45 -25.54 6.71 -17.88
C SER A 45 -24.14 7.01 -18.42
N LYS A 46 -23.56 8.16 -18.06
CA LYS A 46 -22.22 8.58 -18.46
C LYS A 46 -21.56 9.40 -17.35
N ALA A 47 -20.31 9.10 -17.07
CA ALA A 47 -19.44 9.82 -16.15
C ALA A 47 -18.14 10.16 -16.89
N THR A 48 -17.82 11.45 -17.02
CA THR A 48 -16.63 11.90 -17.75
C THR A 48 -15.85 12.90 -16.91
N GLY A 49 -14.53 12.71 -16.80
CA GLY A 49 -13.65 13.62 -16.04
C GLY A 49 -13.95 13.62 -14.54
N VAL A 50 -14.33 12.48 -13.97
CA VAL A 50 -14.73 12.38 -12.56
C VAL A 50 -13.52 12.24 -11.66
N THR A 51 -13.44 13.07 -10.63
CA THR A 51 -12.48 12.91 -9.52
C THR A 51 -13.24 12.73 -8.22
N GLN A 52 -12.99 11.65 -7.48
CA GLN A 52 -13.56 11.42 -6.14
C GLN A 52 -12.45 11.11 -5.13
N GLU A 53 -12.41 11.86 -4.04
CA GLU A 53 -11.43 11.70 -2.96
C GLU A 53 -12.15 11.52 -1.62
N ALA A 54 -12.02 10.33 -1.03
CA ALA A 54 -12.55 10.00 0.28
C ALA A 54 -11.37 9.80 1.23
N VAL A 55 -11.17 10.71 2.18
CA VAL A 55 -10.00 10.69 3.09
C VAL A 55 -10.46 10.74 4.54
N ASN A 56 -10.03 9.76 5.33
CA ASN A 56 -10.10 9.82 6.79
C ASN A 56 -8.69 9.93 7.36
N ALA A 57 -8.49 10.87 8.26
CA ALA A 57 -7.28 10.98 9.06
C ALA A 57 -7.65 11.21 10.53
N ALA A 58 -7.06 10.43 11.44
CA ALA A 58 -7.36 10.56 12.88
C ALA A 58 -6.31 11.42 13.59
N ASN A 59 -5.06 10.97 13.68
CA ASN A 59 -3.98 11.70 14.33
C ASN A 59 -2.90 12.06 13.31
N LEU A 60 -2.70 13.36 13.06
CA LEU A 60 -1.67 13.87 12.15
C LEU A 60 -0.76 14.87 12.87
N VAL A 61 0.54 14.68 12.72
CA VAL A 61 1.58 15.65 13.06
C VAL A 61 2.42 15.86 11.81
N SER A 62 2.45 17.10 11.32
CA SER A 62 3.34 17.50 10.24
C SER A 62 4.10 18.74 10.68
N LYS A 63 5.43 18.69 10.67
CA LYS A 63 6.28 19.84 11.01
C LYS A 63 7.44 19.95 10.03
N LEU A 64 7.85 21.19 9.74
CA LEU A 64 9.03 21.45 8.93
C LEU A 64 10.31 20.97 9.63
N ASN A 65 10.37 21.02 10.95
CA ASN A 65 11.45 20.50 11.77
C ASN A 65 10.91 20.00 13.11
N ALA A 66 11.68 19.18 13.81
CA ALA A 66 11.31 18.71 15.14
C ALA A 66 11.22 19.87 16.15
N GLY A 67 12.09 20.88 16.03
CA GLY A 67 12.15 22.01 16.96
C GLY A 67 12.40 21.55 18.39
N ASP A 68 11.60 22.07 19.33
CA ASP A 68 11.65 21.75 20.76
C ASP A 68 10.79 20.54 21.15
N LEU A 69 10.39 19.70 20.20
CA LEU A 69 9.64 18.49 20.53
C LEU A 69 10.52 17.48 21.23
N THR A 70 10.09 17.00 22.40
CA THR A 70 10.77 15.91 23.10
C THR A 70 10.17 14.56 22.76
N ALA A 71 8.83 14.47 22.74
CA ALA A 71 8.14 13.26 22.35
C ALA A 71 6.83 13.50 21.58
N VAL A 72 6.48 12.52 20.74
CA VAL A 72 5.19 12.44 20.06
C VAL A 72 4.52 11.10 20.37
N TYR A 73 3.35 11.19 20.98
CA TYR A 73 2.49 10.07 21.35
C TYR A 73 1.17 10.15 20.57
N GLN A 74 0.90 9.18 19.72
CA GLN A 74 -0.39 9.06 19.04
C GLN A 74 -1.05 7.74 19.40
N LYS A 75 -2.33 7.80 19.76
CA LYS A 75 -3.14 6.61 19.99
C LYS A 75 -4.47 6.76 19.26
N SER A 76 -4.76 5.82 18.37
CA SER A 76 -6.00 5.75 17.63
C SER A 76 -6.76 4.48 17.99
N MET A 77 -8.04 4.65 18.31
CA MET A 77 -9.05 3.61 18.50
C MET A 77 -10.23 3.88 17.57
N VAL A 78 -9.93 4.10 16.29
CA VAL A 78 -10.89 4.60 15.30
C VAL A 78 -11.14 3.53 14.24
N LYS A 79 -12.41 3.28 13.93
CA LYS A 79 -12.82 2.58 12.72
C LYS A 79 -12.94 3.58 11.57
N GLN A 80 -12.20 3.38 10.49
CA GLN A 80 -12.19 4.30 9.35
C GLN A 80 -12.77 3.64 8.09
N ILE A 81 -13.65 4.35 7.38
CA ILE A 81 -14.31 3.86 6.17
C ILE A 81 -14.23 4.95 5.09
N ALA A 82 -13.48 4.72 4.03
CA ALA A 82 -13.34 5.60 2.87
C ALA A 82 -13.90 4.90 1.64
N VAL A 83 -14.91 5.47 0.97
CA VAL A 83 -15.55 4.85 -0.20
C VAL A 83 -15.82 5.87 -1.29
N ASN A 84 -15.44 5.52 -2.51
CA ASN A 84 -15.88 6.19 -3.73
C ASN A 84 -16.68 5.21 -4.59
N SER A 85 -17.80 5.65 -5.14
CA SER A 85 -18.65 4.82 -5.99
C SER A 85 -19.23 5.61 -7.16
N ILE A 86 -19.23 4.99 -8.34
CA ILE A 86 -20.01 5.38 -9.51
C ILE A 86 -20.92 4.22 -9.87
N GLU A 87 -22.23 4.47 -9.91
CA GLU A 87 -23.23 3.46 -10.19
C GLU A 87 -24.18 3.93 -11.30
N SER A 88 -24.47 3.01 -12.23
CA SER A 88 -25.53 3.22 -13.23
C SER A 88 -26.93 3.25 -12.60
N PRO A 89 -27.96 3.66 -13.37
CA PRO A 89 -29.35 3.40 -13.02
C PRO A 89 -29.59 1.92 -12.77
N LYS A 90 -30.62 1.62 -11.96
CA LYS A 90 -31.12 0.26 -11.78
C LYS A 90 -31.49 -0.31 -13.16
N PHE A 91 -30.74 -1.31 -13.63
CA PHE A 91 -30.83 -1.93 -14.97
C PHE A 91 -30.22 -1.15 -16.15
N GLY A 92 -29.62 0.01 -15.89
CA GLY A 92 -28.82 0.74 -16.85
C GLY A 92 -27.36 0.28 -16.87
N LYS A 93 -26.58 0.89 -17.75
CA LYS A 93 -25.13 0.83 -17.75
C LYS A 93 -24.54 2.23 -17.63
N VAL A 94 -23.27 2.31 -17.29
CA VAL A 94 -22.53 3.57 -17.23
C VAL A 94 -21.29 3.49 -18.11
N ASP A 95 -21.09 4.53 -18.94
CA ASP A 95 -19.81 4.78 -19.58
C ASP A 95 -18.97 5.67 -18.67
N VAL A 96 -17.81 5.19 -18.26
CA VAL A 96 -16.87 5.94 -17.42
C VAL A 96 -15.62 6.25 -18.23
N VAL A 97 -15.34 7.54 -18.43
CA VAL A 97 -14.19 8.01 -19.21
C VAL A 97 -13.40 9.04 -18.41
N GLY A 98 -12.12 8.79 -18.17
CA GLY A 98 -11.25 9.71 -17.43
C GLY A 98 -11.68 9.87 -15.98
N ALA A 99 -11.78 8.76 -15.24
CA ALA A 99 -12.16 8.78 -13.83
C ALA A 99 -10.97 8.50 -12.91
N THR A 100 -10.83 9.29 -11.84
CA THR A 100 -9.85 9.08 -10.77
C THR A 100 -10.57 8.97 -9.44
N GLN A 101 -10.41 7.85 -8.74
CA GLN A 101 -10.99 7.63 -7.41
C GLN A 101 -9.89 7.28 -6.39
N SER A 102 -9.84 8.01 -5.27
CA SER A 102 -8.89 7.79 -4.19
C SER A 102 -9.61 7.63 -2.85
N ALA A 103 -9.51 6.46 -2.23
CA ALA A 103 -10.07 6.15 -0.92
C ALA A 103 -8.92 5.89 0.06
N THR A 104 -8.74 6.76 1.07
CA THR A 104 -7.60 6.71 1.98
C THR A 104 -8.02 6.78 3.44
N ASN A 105 -7.45 5.91 4.26
CA ASN A 105 -7.55 5.95 5.72
C ASN A 105 -6.16 6.03 6.35
N VAL A 106 -5.94 7.00 7.23
CA VAL A 106 -4.70 7.16 8.01
C VAL A 106 -5.05 7.28 9.50
N ALA A 107 -4.64 6.32 10.33
CA ALA A 107 -4.96 6.37 11.75
C ALA A 107 -3.97 7.28 12.51
N ASN A 108 -2.67 7.06 12.34
CA ASN A 108 -1.61 7.86 12.95
C ASN A 108 -0.55 8.17 11.92
N SER A 109 -0.18 9.45 11.81
CA SER A 109 0.93 9.87 10.98
C SER A 109 1.76 10.98 11.61
N ILE A 110 3.07 10.86 11.45
CA ILE A 110 4.07 11.85 11.81
C ILE A 110 4.96 12.08 10.60
N SER A 111 5.04 13.32 10.14
CA SER A 111 5.95 13.77 9.10
C SER A 111 6.79 14.93 9.62
N ILE A 112 8.11 14.77 9.62
CA ILE A 112 9.05 15.79 10.05
C ILE A 112 10.00 16.08 8.89
N GLY A 113 9.95 17.30 8.39
CA GLY A 113 10.76 17.78 7.28
C GLY A 113 12.17 18.21 7.69
N ASP A 114 12.82 18.92 6.77
CA ASP A 114 14.19 19.41 6.92
C ASP A 114 14.26 20.73 7.69
N ALA A 115 15.14 20.78 8.71
CA ALA A 115 15.51 22.03 9.35
C ALA A 115 16.36 22.88 8.38
N ILE A 116 15.84 24.05 7.97
CA ILE A 116 16.57 25.01 7.11
C ILE A 116 17.81 25.60 7.82
N LYS A 117 17.98 25.40 9.14
CA LYS A 117 19.17 25.85 9.89
C LYS A 117 19.64 24.82 10.94
N PRO A 118 20.95 24.49 11.00
CA PRO A 118 21.52 23.46 11.87
C PRO A 118 21.75 23.90 13.33
N SER A 119 21.29 25.07 13.78
CA SER A 119 21.76 25.68 15.03
C SER A 119 20.86 25.52 16.26
N SER A 120 19.92 24.58 16.25
CA SER A 120 19.21 24.14 17.45
C SER A 120 18.60 22.76 17.19
N ALA A 121 19.43 21.71 17.24
CA ALA A 121 18.94 20.33 17.25
C ALA A 121 18.01 20.17 18.48
N ALA A 122 16.70 20.08 18.29
CA ALA A 122 15.97 18.87 17.88
C ALA A 122 16.07 17.79 18.98
N ASN A 123 15.28 17.98 20.04
CA ASN A 123 15.18 17.11 21.22
C ASN A 123 14.25 15.90 21.03
N LEU A 124 13.85 15.57 19.79
CA LEU A 124 12.86 14.51 19.59
C LEU A 124 13.49 13.16 19.92
N GLU A 125 13.25 12.68 21.14
CA GLU A 125 13.80 11.42 21.62
C GLU A 125 12.89 10.25 21.28
N LYS A 126 11.56 10.48 21.35
CA LYS A 126 10.58 9.40 21.43
C LYS A 126 9.39 9.62 20.52
N ILE A 127 9.16 8.67 19.63
CA ILE A 127 7.91 8.52 18.90
C ILE A 127 7.23 7.23 19.32
N LYS A 128 5.94 7.32 19.65
CA LYS A 128 5.11 6.14 19.93
C LYS A 128 3.74 6.28 19.28
N GLN A 129 3.43 5.38 18.36
CA GLN A 129 2.12 5.30 17.71
C GLN A 129 1.46 3.97 18.04
N ASN A 130 0.21 4.02 18.48
CA ASN A 130 -0.61 2.83 18.65
C ASN A 130 -1.92 2.98 17.86
N SER A 131 -2.27 1.99 17.06
CA SER A 131 -3.54 1.93 16.34
C SER A 131 -4.32 0.66 16.73
N TYR A 132 -5.61 0.83 17.02
CA TYR A 132 -6.53 -0.21 17.44
C TYR A 132 -7.89 0.01 16.75
N GLY A 133 -8.01 -0.37 15.50
CA GLY A 133 -9.26 -0.16 14.77
C GLY A 133 -9.18 -0.59 13.32
N ASP A 134 -10.34 -0.94 12.78
CA ASP A 134 -10.44 -1.44 11.41
C ASP A 134 -10.38 -0.29 10.41
N GLN A 135 -9.76 -0.53 9.27
CA GLN A 135 -9.70 0.41 8.15
C GLN A 135 -10.24 -0.24 6.88
N PHE A 136 -11.21 0.42 6.24
CA PHE A 136 -11.83 -0.04 5.00
C PHE A 136 -11.75 1.07 3.94
N ALA A 137 -11.04 0.82 2.85
CA ALA A 137 -10.90 1.73 1.71
C ALA A 137 -11.44 1.03 0.44
N MET A 138 -12.35 1.67 -0.28
CA MET A 138 -12.96 1.09 -1.47
C MET A 138 -13.19 2.10 -2.59
N ASN A 139 -12.80 1.75 -3.81
CA ASN A 139 -13.26 2.40 -5.02
C ASN A 139 -14.08 1.41 -5.85
N LYS A 140 -15.22 1.86 -6.37
CA LYS A 140 -16.15 1.01 -7.10
C LYS A 140 -16.74 1.71 -8.30
N ILE A 141 -16.78 1.00 -9.42
CA ILE A 141 -17.63 1.29 -10.57
C ILE A 141 -18.54 0.09 -10.77
N LYS A 142 -19.85 0.34 -10.87
CA LYS A 142 -20.86 -0.71 -10.99
C LYS A 142 -21.64 -0.58 -12.29
N SER A 143 -21.80 -1.70 -12.98
CA SER A 143 -22.49 -1.83 -14.27
C SER A 143 -21.84 -1.00 -15.38
N ALA A 144 -20.51 -1.03 -15.45
CA ALA A 144 -19.78 -0.36 -16.53
C ALA A 144 -20.09 -1.02 -17.88
N ASP A 145 -20.37 -0.22 -18.92
CA ASP A 145 -20.28 -0.70 -20.32
C ASP A 145 -18.91 -0.39 -20.91
N LEU A 146 -18.40 0.79 -20.56
CA LEU A 146 -17.08 1.28 -20.90
C LEU A 146 -16.39 1.79 -19.63
N ALA A 147 -15.13 1.41 -19.45
CA ALA A 147 -14.20 2.04 -18.51
C ALA A 147 -12.92 2.38 -19.26
N ASP A 148 -12.76 3.64 -19.60
CA ASP A 148 -11.61 4.18 -20.34
C ASP A 148 -10.87 5.18 -19.45
N THR A 149 -9.55 5.00 -19.31
CA THR A 149 -8.69 5.92 -18.55
C THR A 149 -9.18 6.04 -17.09
N VAL A 150 -9.26 4.89 -16.41
CA VAL A 150 -9.73 4.82 -15.02
C VAL A 150 -8.58 4.53 -14.06
N ASN A 151 -8.39 5.40 -13.07
CA ASN A 151 -7.41 5.23 -12.00
C ASN A 151 -8.13 5.07 -10.65
N GLN A 152 -7.90 3.96 -9.95
CA GLN A 152 -8.46 3.71 -8.61
C GLN A 152 -7.36 3.39 -7.61
N THR A 153 -7.32 4.12 -6.50
CA THR A 153 -6.34 3.96 -5.42
C THR A 153 -7.03 3.81 -4.08
N ALA A 154 -6.87 2.66 -3.43
CA ALA A 154 -7.42 2.36 -2.11
C ALA A 154 -6.26 2.13 -1.11
N VAL A 155 -6.18 2.94 -0.05
CA VAL A 155 -5.05 2.93 0.88
C VAL A 155 -5.53 2.90 2.33
N ASN A 156 -4.97 1.99 3.12
CA ASN A 156 -5.08 2.01 4.58
C ASN A 156 -3.68 2.09 5.19
N ALA A 157 -3.46 3.06 6.06
CA ALA A 157 -2.23 3.21 6.82
C ALA A 157 -2.53 3.37 8.31
N ALA A 158 -2.01 2.49 9.17
CA ALA A 158 -2.26 2.58 10.60
C ALA A 158 -1.26 3.50 11.31
N ASN A 159 0.04 3.25 11.19
CA ASN A 159 1.10 4.04 11.81
C ASN A 159 2.18 4.40 10.79
N LEU A 160 2.33 5.69 10.48
CA LEU A 160 3.37 6.20 9.59
C LEU A 160 4.29 7.18 10.33
N VAL A 161 5.60 6.98 10.18
CA VAL A 161 6.62 7.94 10.57
C VAL A 161 7.50 8.21 9.36
N THR A 162 7.58 9.47 8.95
CA THR A 162 8.52 9.96 7.94
C THR A 162 9.37 11.06 8.56
N ILE A 163 10.69 10.92 8.46
CA ILE A 163 11.62 11.95 8.88
C ILE A 163 12.62 12.19 7.76
N ALA A 164 12.58 13.38 7.16
CA ALA A 164 13.24 13.68 5.89
C ALA A 164 14.75 13.93 6.02
N VAL A 165 15.21 14.70 7.01
CA VAL A 165 16.63 14.79 7.42
C VAL A 165 16.73 15.22 8.88
N ASP A 166 17.90 15.00 9.47
CA ASP A 166 18.34 15.50 10.78
C ASP A 166 17.24 15.52 11.85
N ALA A 167 16.80 14.32 12.22
CA ALA A 167 15.82 14.10 13.26
C ALA A 167 16.27 14.56 14.66
N GLY A 168 17.47 15.10 14.81
CA GLY A 168 18.18 15.07 16.08
C GLY A 168 18.44 13.61 16.53
N ALA A 169 18.78 13.42 17.80
CA ALA A 169 18.95 12.10 18.37
C ALA A 169 17.58 11.48 18.68
N ILE A 170 16.88 10.92 17.69
CA ILE A 170 15.75 10.05 18.02
C ILE A 170 16.31 8.77 18.62
N ASP A 171 16.08 8.60 19.91
CA ASP A 171 16.44 7.37 20.61
C ASP A 171 15.48 6.24 20.23
N ARG A 172 14.17 6.52 20.14
CA ARG A 172 13.18 5.45 20.06
C ARG A 172 11.97 5.77 19.20
N ILE A 173 11.67 4.86 18.27
CA ILE A 173 10.39 4.78 17.56
C ILE A 173 9.72 3.45 17.92
N THR A 174 8.48 3.51 18.42
CA THR A 174 7.67 2.33 18.70
C THR A 174 6.31 2.44 18.02
N GLN A 175 5.97 1.46 17.19
CA GLN A 175 4.67 1.37 16.52
C GLN A 175 3.98 0.06 16.89
N LYS A 176 2.67 0.13 17.14
CA LYS A 176 1.83 -1.02 17.50
C LYS A 176 0.50 -0.91 16.77
N SER A 177 0.12 -1.94 16.01
CA SER A 177 -1.12 -1.97 15.22
C SER A 177 -1.92 -3.23 15.49
N TYR A 178 -3.23 -3.07 15.66
CA TYR A 178 -4.24 -4.09 15.89
C TYR A 178 -5.50 -3.79 15.09
N GLY A 179 -6.12 -4.83 14.51
CA GLY A 179 -7.40 -4.74 13.80
C GLY A 179 -7.33 -5.35 12.40
N GLU A 180 -8.24 -4.94 11.53
CA GLU A 180 -8.29 -5.40 10.14
C GLU A 180 -8.05 -4.23 9.16
N GLN A 181 -7.34 -4.48 8.05
CA GLN A 181 -7.18 -3.51 6.97
C GLN A 181 -7.66 -4.10 5.64
N THR A 182 -8.63 -3.44 5.00
CA THR A 182 -9.21 -3.89 3.73
C THR A 182 -9.16 -2.76 2.70
N ALA A 183 -8.43 -2.96 1.61
CA ALA A 183 -8.29 -2.04 0.49
C ALA A 183 -8.81 -2.72 -0.80
N ILE A 184 -9.80 -2.12 -1.46
CA ILE A 184 -10.48 -2.75 -2.61
C ILE A 184 -10.67 -1.75 -3.75
N ASN A 185 -10.28 -2.14 -4.96
CA ASN A 185 -10.71 -1.48 -6.19
C ASN A 185 -11.53 -2.45 -7.02
N LYS A 186 -12.66 -1.98 -7.56
CA LYS A 186 -13.58 -2.84 -8.29
C LYS A 186 -14.21 -2.13 -9.47
N ILE A 187 -14.19 -2.80 -10.62
CA ILE A 187 -15.00 -2.49 -11.79
C ILE A 187 -15.86 -3.71 -12.08
N ASP A 188 -17.17 -3.53 -12.11
CA ASP A 188 -18.14 -4.59 -12.42
C ASP A 188 -18.92 -4.18 -13.66
N SER A 189 -18.89 -4.99 -14.72
CA SER A 189 -19.67 -4.72 -15.93
C SER A 189 -21.18 -4.88 -15.75
N GLY A 190 -21.60 -5.49 -14.63
CA GLY A 190 -22.99 -5.73 -14.30
C GLY A 190 -23.65 -6.81 -15.18
N TRP A 191 -24.95 -6.98 -14.98
CA TRP A 191 -25.78 -7.90 -15.77
C TRP A 191 -26.55 -7.13 -16.82
N ASN A 192 -26.57 -7.62 -18.05
CA ASN A 192 -27.38 -7.05 -19.12
C ASN A 192 -28.69 -7.83 -19.26
N TRP A 193 -29.78 -7.12 -19.54
CA TRP A 193 -31.07 -7.72 -19.83
C TRP A 193 -31.23 -7.86 -21.34
N GLY A 194 -31.04 -9.07 -21.86
CA GLY A 194 -31.06 -9.35 -23.28
C GLY A 194 -32.43 -9.67 -23.86
N GLY A 195 -33.48 -8.96 -23.43
CA GLY A 195 -34.85 -9.24 -23.86
C GLY A 195 -35.26 -10.70 -23.57
N TRP A 196 -35.87 -11.35 -24.56
CA TRP A 196 -36.41 -12.73 -24.48
C TRP A 196 -35.38 -13.82 -24.14
N SER A 197 -34.08 -13.52 -24.19
CA SER A 197 -32.98 -14.47 -23.93
C SER A 197 -32.46 -14.46 -22.49
N GLY A 198 -33.08 -13.68 -21.60
CA GLY A 198 -32.75 -13.65 -20.17
C GLY A 198 -31.60 -12.70 -19.81
N LEU A 199 -31.16 -12.79 -18.55
CA LEU A 199 -30.04 -12.01 -18.01
C LEU A 199 -28.70 -12.64 -18.47
N TYR A 200 -27.90 -11.90 -19.22
CA TYR A 200 -26.51 -12.26 -19.50
C TYR A 200 -25.59 -11.09 -19.19
N ARG A 201 -24.41 -11.33 -18.63
CA ARG A 201 -23.41 -10.26 -18.49
C ARG A 201 -22.90 -9.91 -19.88
N ASN A 202 -23.20 -8.73 -20.42
CA ASN A 202 -22.36 -8.21 -21.50
C ASN A 202 -21.07 -7.74 -20.86
N GLY A 203 -19.94 -8.11 -21.47
CA GLY A 203 -18.67 -7.68 -20.94
C GLY A 203 -18.48 -6.19 -21.21
N ALA A 204 -17.81 -5.48 -20.31
CA ALA A 204 -17.43 -4.08 -20.52
C ALA A 204 -16.19 -3.98 -21.43
N VAL A 205 -16.09 -2.93 -22.23
CA VAL A 205 -14.80 -2.56 -22.82
C VAL A 205 -13.99 -1.85 -21.73
N ILE A 206 -12.83 -2.41 -21.40
CA ILE A 206 -11.92 -1.87 -20.40
C ILE A 206 -10.63 -1.46 -21.11
N ASP A 207 -10.26 -0.20 -20.99
CA ASP A 207 -9.09 0.39 -21.63
C ASP A 207 -8.37 1.32 -20.64
N THR A 208 -7.04 1.20 -20.56
CA THR A 208 -6.17 2.12 -19.82
C THR A 208 -6.62 2.23 -18.35
N VAL A 209 -6.66 1.10 -17.65
CA VAL A 209 -7.11 1.02 -16.26
C VAL A 209 -5.94 0.73 -15.31
N LYS A 210 -5.84 1.53 -14.25
CA LYS A 210 -4.87 1.33 -13.16
C LYS A 210 -5.60 1.19 -11.84
N GLN A 211 -5.36 0.10 -11.12
CA GLN A 211 -5.91 -0.13 -9.79
C GLN A 211 -4.79 -0.45 -8.80
N SER A 212 -4.74 0.28 -7.69
CA SER A 212 -3.77 0.07 -6.61
C SER A 212 -4.47 -0.05 -5.25
N ALA A 213 -4.35 -1.20 -4.60
CA ALA A 213 -4.91 -1.48 -3.28
C ALA A 213 -3.77 -1.75 -2.31
N THR A 214 -3.62 -0.92 -1.27
CA THR A 214 -2.46 -0.96 -0.37
C THR A 214 -2.88 -0.89 1.09
N ASN A 215 -2.39 -1.83 1.90
CA ASN A 215 -2.48 -1.79 3.36
C ASN A 215 -1.08 -1.71 3.97
N VAL A 216 -0.86 -0.74 4.86
CA VAL A 216 0.38 -0.58 5.63
C VAL A 216 0.05 -0.45 7.10
N ALA A 217 0.52 -1.36 7.95
CA ALA A 217 0.24 -1.26 9.38
C ALA A 217 1.25 -0.37 10.12
N ASN A 218 2.54 -0.56 9.88
CA ASN A 218 3.61 0.20 10.51
C ASN A 218 4.69 0.52 9.48
N SER A 219 5.03 1.80 9.34
CA SER A 219 6.12 2.26 8.49
C SER A 219 6.98 3.31 9.18
N ILE A 220 8.29 3.14 9.06
CA ILE A 220 9.31 4.13 9.43
C ILE A 220 10.15 4.40 8.19
N SER A 221 10.15 5.66 7.73
CA SER A 221 11.00 6.14 6.65
C SER A 221 11.95 7.20 7.17
N LEU A 222 13.26 6.92 7.12
CA LEU A 222 14.31 7.81 7.56
C LEU A 222 15.14 8.28 6.36
N GLY A 223 15.28 9.58 6.20
CA GLY A 223 16.13 10.17 5.18
C GLY A 223 17.58 10.33 5.62
N LYS A 224 18.31 11.22 4.92
CA LYS A 224 19.77 11.39 5.04
C LYS A 224 20.18 11.91 6.42
N LEU A 225 21.26 11.37 6.96
CA LEU A 225 21.97 12.03 8.06
C LEU A 225 22.81 13.17 7.48
N GLY A 226 22.77 14.34 8.13
CA GLY A 226 23.69 15.42 7.81
C GLY A 226 25.15 15.02 8.13
N PRO A 227 26.15 15.66 7.49
CA PRO A 227 27.55 15.45 7.80
C PRO A 227 27.87 16.03 9.19
N GLY A 228 27.69 15.22 10.23
CA GLY A 228 28.02 15.54 11.61
C GLY A 228 29.03 14.55 12.20
N PRO A 229 29.84 14.95 13.20
CA PRO A 229 30.88 14.11 13.80
C PRO A 229 30.35 12.91 14.61
N PHE A 230 29.02 12.80 14.75
CA PHE A 230 28.35 11.66 15.36
C PHE A 230 27.41 11.07 14.31
N ASN A 231 27.72 9.86 13.83
CA ASN A 231 26.75 9.01 13.14
C ASN A 231 25.62 8.70 14.14
N LYS A 232 24.65 9.59 14.31
CA LYS A 232 23.54 9.39 15.25
C LYS A 232 22.66 8.26 14.71
N LEU A 233 22.65 7.16 15.45
CA LEU A 233 21.83 5.99 15.18
C LEU A 233 20.45 6.23 15.79
N LEU A 234 19.41 5.67 15.19
CA LEU A 234 18.16 5.42 15.93
C LEU A 234 18.42 4.26 16.89
N ASP A 235 18.50 4.52 18.20
CA ASP A 235 18.88 3.50 19.19
C ASP A 235 17.92 2.30 19.17
N LEU A 236 16.62 2.54 19.03
CA LEU A 236 15.60 1.52 19.04
C LEU A 236 14.44 1.79 18.06
N ALA A 237 14.29 0.91 17.07
CA ALA A 237 13.08 0.79 16.28
C ALA A 237 12.31 -0.48 16.68
N LYS A 238 11.05 -0.33 17.07
CA LYS A 238 10.20 -1.46 17.46
C LYS A 238 8.84 -1.38 16.79
N GLN A 239 8.51 -2.36 15.96
CA GLN A 239 7.20 -2.45 15.30
C GLN A 239 6.51 -3.75 15.69
N LYS A 240 5.22 -3.66 16.00
CA LYS A 240 4.35 -4.81 16.25
C LYS A 240 3.06 -4.69 15.48
N ALA A 241 2.75 -5.69 14.67
CA ALA A 241 1.54 -5.80 13.88
C ALA A 241 0.80 -7.08 14.26
N TYR A 242 -0.47 -6.95 14.68
CA TYR A 242 -1.38 -8.06 15.01
C TYR A 242 -2.68 -7.84 14.25
N LEU A 243 -2.72 -8.21 12.98
CA LEU A 243 -3.74 -7.74 12.06
C LEU A 243 -3.86 -8.61 10.82
N ASP A 244 -5.07 -8.62 10.29
CA ASP A 244 -5.39 -9.23 9.01
C ASP A 244 -5.47 -8.15 7.94
N GLN A 245 -4.82 -8.39 6.80
CA GLN A 245 -4.76 -7.45 5.69
C GLN A 245 -5.30 -8.09 4.41
N TYR A 246 -6.23 -7.38 3.77
CA TYR A 246 -6.84 -7.78 2.51
C TYR A 246 -6.72 -6.65 1.49
N ALA A 247 -5.92 -6.85 0.44
CA ALA A 247 -5.77 -5.93 -0.68
C ALA A 247 -6.28 -6.61 -1.96
N SER A 248 -7.21 -5.97 -2.67
CA SER A 248 -7.84 -6.58 -3.84
C SER A 248 -8.11 -5.59 -4.97
N ASN A 249 -7.77 -5.99 -6.19
CA ASN A 249 -8.22 -5.33 -7.41
C ASN A 249 -9.03 -6.31 -8.25
N GLU A 250 -10.20 -5.88 -8.72
CA GLU A 250 -11.15 -6.76 -9.38
C GLU A 250 -11.77 -6.08 -10.60
N ILE A 251 -11.70 -6.76 -11.74
CA ILE A 251 -12.47 -6.45 -12.95
C ILE A 251 -13.36 -7.66 -13.23
N LYS A 252 -14.68 -7.47 -13.08
CA LYS A 252 -15.66 -8.53 -13.36
C LYS A 252 -16.23 -8.41 -14.76
N VAL A 253 -15.92 -9.42 -15.56
CA VAL A 253 -16.49 -9.69 -16.88
C VAL A 253 -16.23 -8.53 -17.84
N ALA A 254 -14.97 -8.33 -18.17
CA ALA A 254 -14.59 -7.53 -19.33
C ALA A 254 -14.94 -8.27 -20.62
N LEU A 255 -15.43 -7.56 -21.63
CA LEU A 255 -15.44 -8.06 -23.00
C LEU A 255 -14.00 -8.11 -23.50
N THR A 256 -13.31 -6.99 -23.35
CA THR A 256 -11.89 -6.77 -23.65
C THR A 256 -11.27 -6.01 -22.48
N ALA A 257 -10.02 -6.34 -22.15
CA ALA A 257 -9.24 -5.64 -21.15
C ALA A 257 -7.88 -5.27 -21.76
N GLU A 258 -7.72 -3.99 -22.06
CA GLU A 258 -6.55 -3.45 -22.72
C GLU A 258 -5.84 -2.48 -21.76
N ASP A 259 -4.52 -2.58 -21.68
CA ASP A 259 -3.67 -1.68 -20.89
C ASP A 259 -4.07 -1.59 -19.41
N VAL A 260 -4.30 -2.77 -18.82
CA VAL A 260 -4.69 -2.92 -17.42
C VAL A 260 -3.47 -3.16 -16.55
N ALA A 261 -3.33 -2.37 -15.48
CA ALA A 261 -2.36 -2.59 -14.42
C ALA A 261 -3.06 -2.70 -13.05
N GLN A 262 -2.85 -3.80 -12.34
CA GLN A 262 -3.38 -4.03 -11.00
C GLN A 262 -2.25 -4.30 -10.01
N GLU A 263 -2.23 -3.57 -8.90
CA GLU A 263 -1.25 -3.73 -7.82
C GLU A 263 -1.96 -3.89 -6.47
N ALA A 264 -1.79 -5.04 -5.81
CA ALA A 264 -2.34 -5.33 -4.49
C ALA A 264 -1.18 -5.56 -3.51
N VAL A 265 -1.09 -4.75 -2.45
CA VAL A 265 0.02 -4.75 -1.51
C VAL A 265 -0.47 -4.78 -0.06
N ASN A 266 0.07 -5.71 0.71
CA ASN A 266 -0.03 -5.70 2.17
C ASN A 266 1.36 -5.62 2.78
N ALA A 267 1.56 -4.70 3.72
CA ALA A 267 2.79 -4.56 4.48
C ALA A 267 2.48 -4.39 5.96
N ALA A 268 3.01 -5.28 6.81
CA ALA A 268 2.76 -5.18 8.24
C ALA A 268 3.77 -4.24 8.91
N ASN A 269 5.07 -4.50 8.75
CA ASN A 269 6.15 -3.72 9.36
C ASN A 269 7.22 -3.38 8.33
N LEU A 270 7.41 -2.08 8.05
CA LEU A 270 8.43 -1.57 7.14
C LEU A 270 9.34 -0.58 7.85
N ILE A 271 10.65 -0.76 7.69
CA ILE A 271 11.66 0.24 8.03
C ILE A 271 12.53 0.46 6.80
N THR A 272 12.58 1.70 6.32
CA THR A 272 13.46 2.11 5.23
C THR A 272 14.32 3.26 5.70
N SER A 273 15.62 3.09 5.56
CA SER A 273 16.64 4.13 5.64
C SER A 273 17.46 4.08 4.35
N GLY A 274 17.61 5.21 3.68
CA GLY A 274 18.35 5.29 2.41
C GLY A 274 19.80 4.84 2.54
N LYS A 275 20.51 4.61 1.43
CA LYS A 275 21.94 4.22 1.45
C LYS A 275 22.84 5.22 2.20
N ASP A 276 22.41 6.47 2.24
CA ASP A 276 23.06 7.57 2.98
C ASP A 276 22.24 8.00 4.21
N GLY A 277 21.27 7.17 4.60
CA GLY A 277 20.30 7.43 5.65
C GLY A 277 20.81 7.16 7.06
N ALA A 278 19.92 7.34 8.04
CA ALA A 278 20.21 7.02 9.43
C ALA A 278 20.55 5.53 9.64
N GLY A 279 21.62 5.27 10.39
CA GLY A 279 21.90 3.93 10.88
C GLY A 279 20.94 3.52 12.00
N LEU A 280 20.82 2.22 12.23
CA LEU A 280 19.94 1.66 13.26
C LEU A 280 20.75 0.98 14.37
N GLY A 281 20.36 1.19 15.62
CA GLY A 281 20.90 0.52 16.80
C GLY A 281 20.31 -0.88 16.94
N LYS A 282 19.11 -0.94 17.53
CA LYS A 282 18.33 -2.16 17.74
C LYS A 282 17.03 -2.10 16.97
N VAL A 283 16.71 -3.18 16.27
CA VAL A 283 15.47 -3.32 15.49
C VAL A 283 14.74 -4.57 15.93
N TYR A 284 13.47 -4.40 16.29
CA TYR A 284 12.57 -5.51 16.63
C TYR A 284 11.29 -5.38 15.81
N GLN A 285 11.00 -6.39 14.99
CA GLN A 285 9.71 -6.49 14.27
C GLN A 285 8.98 -7.77 14.67
N THR A 286 7.68 -7.64 14.94
CA THR A 286 6.77 -8.76 15.21
C THR A 286 5.55 -8.60 14.33
N ALA A 287 5.27 -9.60 13.49
CA ALA A 287 4.06 -9.64 12.66
C ALA A 287 3.28 -10.93 12.93
N ILE A 288 2.00 -10.80 13.27
CA ILE A 288 1.08 -11.91 13.46
C ILE A 288 -0.24 -11.60 12.76
N GLY A 289 -0.80 -12.58 12.05
CA GLY A 289 -2.07 -12.49 11.33
C GLY A 289 -1.97 -12.90 9.87
N ASP A 290 -3.04 -12.66 9.11
CA ASP A 290 -3.14 -13.11 7.72
C ASP A 290 -2.97 -11.95 6.73
N GLN A 291 -2.33 -12.22 5.59
CA GLN A 291 -2.18 -11.26 4.49
C GLN A 291 -2.65 -11.88 3.18
N THR A 292 -3.64 -11.26 2.53
CA THR A 292 -4.14 -11.66 1.23
C THR A 292 -4.07 -10.50 0.24
N ALA A 293 -3.27 -10.67 -0.81
CA ALA A 293 -3.17 -9.76 -1.94
C ALA A 293 -3.73 -10.46 -3.19
N LEU A 294 -4.75 -9.87 -3.82
CA LEU A 294 -5.49 -10.49 -4.92
C LEU A 294 -5.69 -9.53 -6.09
N ASN A 295 -5.35 -9.97 -7.28
CA ASN A 295 -5.76 -9.31 -8.52
C ASN A 295 -6.56 -10.29 -9.37
N THR A 296 -7.72 -9.85 -9.86
CA THR A 296 -8.60 -10.66 -10.71
C THR A 296 -9.09 -9.87 -11.91
N ILE A 297 -8.97 -10.47 -13.09
CA ILE A 297 -9.63 -10.04 -14.32
C ILE A 297 -10.44 -11.23 -14.84
N GLU A 298 -11.76 -11.13 -14.81
CA GLU A 298 -12.65 -12.04 -15.54
C GLU A 298 -12.90 -11.45 -16.93
N PHE A 299 -12.66 -12.19 -18.02
CA PHE A 299 -12.75 -11.65 -19.39
C PHE A 299 -13.38 -12.63 -20.40
N LYS A 300 -13.96 -12.09 -21.48
CA LYS A 300 -14.64 -12.90 -22.52
C LYS A 300 -13.81 -13.10 -23.78
N LYS A 301 -13.30 -12.02 -24.37
CA LYS A 301 -12.62 -12.08 -25.68
C LYS A 301 -11.12 -11.97 -25.53
N TRP A 302 -10.59 -10.89 -24.98
CA TRP A 302 -9.14 -10.78 -24.84
C TRP A 302 -8.65 -9.90 -23.70
N ILE A 303 -7.43 -10.20 -23.27
CA ILE A 303 -6.55 -9.32 -22.51
C ILE A 303 -5.39 -8.95 -23.43
N ASP A 304 -5.05 -7.66 -23.49
CA ASP A 304 -3.97 -7.18 -24.34
C ASP A 304 -3.17 -6.07 -23.66
N GLY A 305 -1.84 -6.12 -23.79
CA GLY A 305 -0.98 -4.97 -23.54
C GLY A 305 -0.75 -4.29 -24.88
N ASN A 306 -1.46 -3.20 -25.16
CA ASN A 306 -1.36 -2.45 -26.42
C ASN A 306 -0.66 -1.10 -26.26
N ALA A 307 -0.47 -0.64 -25.03
CA ALA A 307 0.17 0.61 -24.68
C ALA A 307 1.58 0.63 -25.23
N LYS A 308 1.91 1.64 -26.03
CA LYS A 308 3.27 1.81 -26.54
C LYS A 308 3.99 2.92 -25.77
N VAL A 309 5.11 2.59 -25.16
CA VAL A 309 6.07 3.57 -24.62
C VAL A 309 7.31 3.54 -25.51
N ASN A 310 7.64 4.66 -26.15
CA ASN A 310 8.74 4.75 -27.11
C ASN A 310 8.67 3.69 -28.23
N ASN A 311 7.47 3.44 -28.78
CA ASN A 311 7.18 2.40 -29.77
C ASN A 311 7.37 0.95 -29.29
N VAL A 312 7.63 0.73 -28.00
CA VAL A 312 7.69 -0.59 -27.38
C VAL A 312 6.37 -0.88 -26.68
N VAL A 313 5.76 -2.02 -26.98
CA VAL A 313 4.55 -2.48 -26.30
C VAL A 313 4.86 -2.72 -24.82
N VAL A 314 4.07 -2.12 -23.94
CA VAL A 314 4.09 -2.29 -22.49
C VAL A 314 3.01 -3.29 -22.16
N PRO A 315 3.36 -4.39 -21.46
CA PRO A 315 2.39 -5.42 -21.14
C PRO A 315 1.35 -4.91 -20.13
N SER A 316 0.14 -5.48 -20.20
CA SER A 316 -0.80 -5.43 -19.08
C SER A 316 -0.21 -6.20 -17.89
N THR A 317 -0.47 -5.76 -16.65
CA THR A 317 0.21 -6.30 -15.46
C THR A 317 -0.74 -6.58 -14.29
N GLN A 318 -0.43 -7.65 -13.54
CA GLN A 318 -0.97 -7.90 -12.20
C GLN A 318 0.17 -8.19 -11.21
N SER A 319 0.21 -7.45 -10.11
CA SER A 319 1.20 -7.59 -9.04
C SER A 319 0.52 -7.76 -7.68
N ALA A 320 0.70 -8.91 -7.04
CA ALA A 320 0.16 -9.19 -5.72
C ALA A 320 1.33 -9.42 -4.75
N THR A 321 1.47 -8.59 -3.73
CA THR A 321 2.62 -8.60 -2.82
C THR A 321 2.18 -8.57 -1.36
N ASN A 322 2.68 -9.50 -0.55
CA ASN A 322 2.56 -9.47 0.90
C ASN A 322 3.95 -9.37 1.53
N VAL A 323 4.12 -8.46 2.48
CA VAL A 323 5.35 -8.27 3.27
C VAL A 323 5.00 -8.24 4.75
N ALA A 324 5.52 -9.16 5.56
CA ALA A 324 5.27 -9.13 7.00
C ALA A 324 6.25 -8.16 7.70
N ASN A 325 7.54 -8.38 7.56
CA ASN A 325 8.62 -7.63 8.17
C ASN A 325 9.68 -7.30 7.12
N SER A 326 10.04 -6.03 6.99
CA SER A 326 11.12 -5.60 6.11
C SER A 326 11.95 -4.49 6.75
N VAL A 327 13.28 -4.62 6.63
CA VAL A 327 14.26 -3.61 7.02
C VAL A 327 15.24 -3.40 5.89
N SER A 328 15.38 -2.15 5.45
CA SER A 328 16.43 -1.71 4.53
C SER A 328 17.17 -0.56 5.19
N ALA A 329 18.44 -0.75 5.55
CA ALA A 329 19.23 0.28 6.24
C ALA A 329 20.71 0.21 5.88
N PRO A 330 21.42 1.34 5.79
CA PRO A 330 22.83 1.35 5.42
C PRO A 330 23.69 0.63 6.46
N VAL A 331 23.38 0.79 7.75
CA VAL A 331 24.07 0.13 8.85
C VAL A 331 23.08 -0.27 9.95
N ILE A 332 23.29 -1.45 10.52
CA ILE A 332 22.66 -1.90 11.76
C ILE A 332 23.77 -2.37 12.70
N THR A 333 23.79 -1.85 13.93
CA THR A 333 25.00 -1.95 14.78
C THR A 333 24.91 -2.96 15.91
N THR A 334 23.71 -3.21 16.46
CA THR A 334 23.56 -4.04 17.67
C THR A 334 22.70 -5.27 17.43
N THR A 335 21.40 -5.08 17.17
CA THR A 335 20.46 -6.21 17.09
C THR A 335 19.45 -5.99 15.98
N LEU A 336 19.16 -7.04 15.22
CA LEU A 336 18.04 -7.13 14.32
C LEU A 336 17.30 -8.43 14.59
N ALA A 337 16.11 -8.34 15.18
CA ALA A 337 15.27 -9.49 15.45
C ALA A 337 13.91 -9.35 14.75
N GLN A 338 13.59 -10.29 13.88
CA GLN A 338 12.30 -10.37 13.21
C GLN A 338 11.60 -11.68 13.60
N PHE A 339 10.37 -11.56 14.11
CA PHE A 339 9.49 -12.68 14.37
C PHE A 339 8.22 -12.55 13.53
N SER A 340 7.82 -13.65 12.90
CA SER A 340 6.58 -13.73 12.15
C SER A 340 5.83 -15.02 12.41
N ASP A 341 4.52 -14.88 12.61
CA ASP A 341 3.54 -15.97 12.61
C ASP A 341 2.39 -15.57 11.69
N VAL A 342 2.54 -15.84 10.39
CA VAL A 342 1.66 -15.27 9.35
C VAL A 342 1.27 -16.27 8.28
N THR A 343 0.00 -16.18 7.83
CA THR A 343 -0.44 -16.81 6.58
C THR A 343 -0.41 -15.77 5.47
N GLN A 344 0.30 -16.04 4.38
CA GLN A 344 0.39 -15.10 3.25
C GLN A 344 -0.13 -15.75 1.97
N LYS A 345 -1.05 -15.05 1.29
CA LYS A 345 -1.62 -15.46 0.00
C LYS A 345 -1.50 -14.32 -1.00
N ALA A 346 -0.63 -14.48 -1.99
CA ALA A 346 -0.49 -13.55 -3.11
C ALA A 346 -1.02 -14.26 -4.36
N ARG A 347 -2.03 -13.69 -5.02
CA ARG A 347 -2.68 -14.35 -6.15
C ARG A 347 -3.03 -13.37 -7.26
N ASN A 348 -2.67 -13.74 -8.48
CA ASN A 348 -3.13 -13.08 -9.70
C ASN A 348 -3.97 -14.07 -10.52
N VAL A 349 -5.09 -13.60 -11.05
CA VAL A 349 -6.00 -14.41 -11.86
C VAL A 349 -6.43 -13.61 -13.10
N ALA A 350 -6.25 -14.22 -14.26
CA ALA A 350 -6.96 -13.88 -15.48
C ALA A 350 -7.84 -15.09 -15.84
N ASP A 351 -9.15 -14.93 -15.77
CA ASP A 351 -10.12 -16.02 -15.90
C ASP A 351 -11.05 -15.78 -17.10
N SER A 352 -11.02 -16.68 -18.06
CA SER A 352 -11.85 -16.57 -19.24
C SER A 352 -13.22 -17.21 -19.06
N VAL A 353 -14.25 -16.39 -19.24
CA VAL A 353 -15.65 -16.82 -19.24
C VAL A 353 -16.26 -16.88 -20.65
N GLY A 354 -15.43 -16.85 -21.69
CA GLY A 354 -15.81 -16.91 -23.11
C GLY A 354 -15.21 -18.12 -23.84
N SER A 355 -15.71 -18.45 -25.04
CA SER A 355 -15.41 -19.70 -25.77
C SER A 355 -14.23 -19.63 -26.76
N SER A 356 -13.55 -18.49 -26.89
CA SER A 356 -12.41 -18.30 -27.82
C SER A 356 -11.57 -17.10 -27.39
N SER A 357 -11.07 -17.16 -26.15
CA SER A 357 -10.38 -16.04 -25.54
C SER A 357 -8.90 -15.98 -25.89
N LYS A 358 -8.33 -14.78 -25.86
CA LYS A 358 -6.92 -14.56 -26.20
C LYS A 358 -6.24 -13.67 -25.17
N ILE A 359 -4.99 -13.98 -24.84
CA ILE A 359 -4.16 -13.18 -23.94
C ILE A 359 -2.85 -12.92 -24.63
N TRP A 360 -2.45 -11.65 -24.68
CA TRP A 360 -1.16 -11.21 -25.20
C TRP A 360 -0.51 -10.21 -24.28
N ASP A 361 0.82 -10.19 -24.29
CA ASP A 361 1.63 -9.15 -23.65
C ASP A 361 1.15 -8.88 -22.21
N PHE A 362 1.15 -9.94 -21.39
CA PHE A 362 0.58 -9.94 -20.04
C PHE A 362 1.54 -10.51 -19.00
N GLU A 363 1.78 -9.76 -17.93
CA GLU A 363 2.67 -10.16 -16.84
C GLU A 363 1.93 -10.32 -15.51
N GLN A 364 2.19 -11.42 -14.80
CA GLN A 364 1.69 -11.65 -13.45
C GLN A 364 2.85 -11.92 -12.48
N THR A 365 2.90 -11.16 -11.39
CA THR A 365 3.90 -11.32 -10.32
C THR A 365 3.20 -11.47 -8.97
N ALA A 366 3.39 -12.60 -8.31
CA ALA A 366 2.87 -12.89 -6.97
C ALA A 366 4.06 -13.09 -6.02
N VAL A 367 4.12 -12.32 -4.93
CA VAL A 367 5.23 -12.36 -3.97
C VAL A 367 4.68 -12.41 -2.55
N ASN A 368 5.11 -13.41 -1.78
CA ASN A 368 5.03 -13.39 -0.33
C ASN A 368 6.43 -13.29 0.23
N ALA A 369 6.66 -12.28 1.07
CA ALA A 369 7.90 -12.10 1.79
C ALA A 369 7.60 -11.94 3.27
N THR A 370 8.19 -12.77 4.11
CA THR A 370 7.93 -12.70 5.55
C THR A 370 8.95 -11.81 6.22
N ASN A 371 10.23 -12.20 6.25
CA ASN A 371 11.30 -11.45 6.89
C ASN A 371 12.36 -11.07 5.86
N LEU A 372 12.40 -9.80 5.48
CA LEU A 372 13.38 -9.26 4.54
C LEU A 372 14.33 -8.29 5.24
N VAL A 373 15.61 -8.46 4.95
CA VAL A 373 16.68 -7.61 5.45
C VAL A 373 17.61 -7.25 4.30
N SER A 374 17.84 -5.95 4.10
CA SER A 374 18.88 -5.44 3.21
C SER A 374 19.77 -4.46 3.97
N ILE A 375 21.03 -4.82 4.16
CA ILE A 375 21.99 -4.04 4.97
C ILE A 375 23.22 -3.74 4.12
N GLY A 376 23.70 -2.49 4.13
CA GLY A 376 24.90 -2.11 3.36
C GLY A 376 26.20 -2.43 4.06
N THR A 377 26.23 -2.29 5.38
CA THR A 377 27.36 -2.68 6.20
C THR A 377 26.86 -3.33 7.47
N ILE A 378 27.27 -4.58 7.68
CA ILE A 378 27.02 -5.30 8.92
C ILE A 378 27.99 -4.74 9.97
N GLY A 379 27.46 -4.14 11.05
CA GLY A 379 28.29 -3.74 12.18
C GLY A 379 28.98 -4.96 12.80
N GLY A 380 30.23 -4.81 13.25
CA GLY A 380 31.05 -5.95 13.72
C GLY A 380 30.48 -6.76 14.90
N ASN A 381 29.46 -6.25 15.59
CA ASN A 381 28.76 -6.90 16.71
C ASN A 381 27.26 -7.14 16.44
N LEU A 382 26.82 -7.13 15.18
CA LEU A 382 25.40 -7.32 14.86
C LEU A 382 24.93 -8.74 15.20
N GLU A 383 23.96 -8.83 16.10
CA GLU A 383 23.15 -10.04 16.30
C GLU A 383 21.93 -10.00 15.38
N LEU A 384 21.83 -10.95 14.45
CA LEU A 384 20.70 -11.06 13.52
C LEU A 384 19.93 -12.35 13.80
N ASP A 385 18.65 -12.23 14.10
CA ASP A 385 17.72 -13.33 14.33
C ASP A 385 16.45 -13.16 13.48
N GLN A 386 16.08 -14.20 12.72
CA GLN A 386 14.88 -14.23 11.90
C GLN A 386 14.12 -15.54 12.13
N VAL A 387 12.95 -15.44 12.75
CA VAL A 387 12.05 -16.57 12.98
C VAL A 387 10.78 -16.36 12.16
N ALA A 388 10.44 -17.34 11.32
CA ALA A 388 9.25 -17.34 10.48
C ALA A 388 8.46 -18.64 10.67
N LEU A 389 7.30 -18.54 11.31
CA LEU A 389 6.28 -19.58 11.37
C LEU A 389 5.23 -19.22 10.31
N VAL A 390 5.28 -19.86 9.14
CA VAL A 390 4.54 -19.35 7.99
C VAL A 390 3.87 -20.41 7.15
N SER A 391 2.74 -20.01 6.57
CA SER A 391 2.10 -20.68 5.45
C SER A 391 2.03 -19.68 4.29
N GLN A 392 2.75 -19.94 3.19
CA GLN A 392 2.85 -19.01 2.06
C GLN A 392 2.36 -19.65 0.76
N SER A 393 1.44 -18.98 0.07
CA SER A 393 0.93 -19.37 -1.25
C SER A 393 1.03 -18.20 -2.21
N ALA A 394 2.02 -18.22 -3.11
CA ALA A 394 2.10 -17.30 -4.25
C ALA A 394 1.63 -18.04 -5.52
N SER A 395 0.65 -17.49 -6.24
CA SER A 395 0.15 -18.12 -7.46
C SER A 395 -0.28 -17.12 -8.53
N ASN A 396 -0.10 -17.54 -9.77
CA ASN A 396 -0.59 -16.86 -10.96
C ASN A 396 -1.43 -17.88 -11.73
N LEU A 397 -2.62 -17.47 -12.15
CA LEU A 397 -3.52 -18.30 -12.93
C LEU A 397 -3.92 -17.53 -14.19
N ILE A 398 -3.79 -18.21 -15.32
CA ILE A 398 -4.42 -17.86 -16.58
C ILE A 398 -5.31 -19.03 -16.95
N ASP A 399 -6.60 -18.78 -16.99
CA ASP A 399 -7.59 -19.68 -17.57
C ASP A 399 -8.06 -19.06 -18.89
N ALA A 400 -7.65 -19.64 -20.01
CA ALA A 400 -7.95 -19.14 -21.35
C ALA A 400 -8.47 -20.28 -22.22
N ASN A 401 -9.57 -20.03 -22.91
CA ASN A 401 -10.22 -20.96 -23.85
C ASN A 401 -9.76 -20.73 -25.30
N GLY A 402 -8.53 -20.24 -25.48
CA GLY A 402 -7.96 -19.95 -26.79
C GLY A 402 -6.45 -19.71 -26.72
N THR A 403 -5.98 -18.56 -27.22
CA THR A 403 -4.53 -18.31 -27.41
C THR A 403 -3.94 -17.59 -26.20
N VAL A 404 -2.77 -18.04 -25.74
CA VAL A 404 -1.94 -17.33 -24.76
C VAL A 404 -0.56 -17.13 -25.38
N ASP A 405 -0.12 -15.88 -25.54
CA ASP A 405 1.14 -15.55 -26.18
C ASP A 405 1.84 -14.40 -25.45
N LYS A 406 3.19 -14.41 -25.43
CA LYS A 406 4.04 -13.43 -24.73
C LYS A 406 3.62 -13.13 -23.28
N VAL A 407 3.32 -14.18 -22.53
CA VAL A 407 2.96 -14.09 -21.11
C VAL A 407 4.16 -14.40 -20.22
N VAL A 408 4.30 -13.64 -19.14
CA VAL A 408 5.29 -13.91 -18.08
C VAL A 408 4.62 -14.06 -16.74
N GLN A 409 4.88 -15.17 -16.03
CA GLN A 409 4.38 -15.41 -14.68
C GLN A 409 5.55 -15.64 -13.71
N ARG A 410 5.53 -14.95 -12.57
CA ARG A 410 6.51 -15.10 -11.49
C ARG A 410 5.79 -15.27 -10.16
N ALA A 411 6.04 -16.37 -9.46
CA ALA A 411 5.49 -16.63 -8.14
C ALA A 411 6.64 -16.89 -7.17
N THR A 412 6.75 -16.07 -6.12
CA THR A 412 7.88 -16.12 -5.18
C THR A 412 7.37 -16.16 -3.75
N ASN A 413 7.87 -17.12 -2.97
CA ASN A 413 7.71 -17.16 -1.52
C ASN A 413 9.10 -17.03 -0.88
N VAL A 414 9.26 -16.08 0.04
CA VAL A 414 10.48 -15.87 0.83
C VAL A 414 10.10 -15.82 2.29
N ALA A 415 10.54 -16.79 3.08
CA ALA A 415 10.32 -16.77 4.53
C ALA A 415 11.34 -15.86 5.21
N ASN A 416 12.63 -16.10 4.99
CA ASN A 416 13.72 -15.30 5.54
C ASN A 416 14.71 -14.95 4.42
N SER A 417 15.15 -13.70 4.37
CA SER A 417 16.23 -13.27 3.47
C SER A 417 17.05 -12.16 4.11
N VAL A 418 18.36 -12.28 3.96
CA VAL A 418 19.35 -11.24 4.29
C VAL A 418 20.19 -11.00 3.04
N GLY A 419 20.30 -9.75 2.60
CA GLY A 419 21.09 -9.38 1.43
C GLY A 419 21.86 -8.08 1.63
N ASP A 420 22.87 -7.87 0.80
CA ASP A 420 23.64 -6.63 0.80
C ASP A 420 22.85 -5.48 0.13
N LEU A 421 23.03 -4.25 0.63
CA LEU A 421 22.57 -3.06 -0.08
C LEU A 421 23.42 -2.72 -1.32
N ASN A 422 24.66 -3.22 -1.38
CA ASN A 422 25.63 -2.95 -2.43
C ASN A 422 25.29 -3.60 -3.77
#